data_AF-A0AAW6U3Q4-F1
#
_entry.id   AF-A0AAW6U3Q4-F1
#
_cell.length_a   1.000
_cell.length_b   1.000
_cell.length_c   1.000
_cell.angle_alpha   90.00
_cell.angle_beta   90.00
_cell.angle_gamma   90.00
#
_symmetry.space_group_name_H-M   'P 1'
#
loop_
_entity.id
_entity.type
_entity.pdbx_description
1 polymer ?
#
loop_
_entity_poly.entity_id
_entity_poly.type
_entity_poly.pdbx_seq_one_letter_code
_entity_poly.pdbx_strand_id
1 'polypeptide(L)'
;MKRLSVLLAVLVVAGPALAAVRITVEPDGNTAVIGYETDGERVRAFALDIMVDAGTIVGISDFIRGESTAENPGYGIFPANFSRYITVDADTGDVAAWDINEYTPVADPCDPGALGGLGTAGITIEMGALYYPPDDDSPNAPPTSGTLCRLTLSTEANVTVSLNEVRGGIVLTDPTVPATVDMGQASAMTTVTMMSAAASNVDLLAPSHPDYAEWVAVGKPACWAYPRQCHGDADGVAEGNADTGFYYVGPQDLNVLVAAWQVKEPPFGPGIASIENGICADFARDKEGNEATGFYRVGMTDLNRLVASWLVKEPPHGPGVRGDCGGSLAR
;
A
#
# COMPACT_ATOMS: atom_id res chain seq x y z
N MET A 1 -17.29 42.82 41.12
CA MET A 1 -15.93 42.39 40.73
C MET A 1 -15.75 40.87 40.56
N LYS A 2 -16.63 39.99 41.09
CA LYS A 2 -16.50 38.52 40.92
C LYS A 2 -16.98 37.95 39.57
N ARG A 3 -17.66 38.75 38.74
CA ARG A 3 -18.17 38.33 37.41
C ARG A 3 -17.22 38.67 36.26
N LEU A 4 -16.21 39.51 36.48
CA LEU A 4 -15.20 39.84 35.46
C LEU A 4 -14.05 38.82 35.41
N SER A 5 -13.78 38.13 36.52
CA SER A 5 -12.68 37.16 36.64
C SER A 5 -12.91 35.87 35.88
N VAL A 6 -14.17 35.52 35.56
CA VAL A 6 -14.50 34.31 34.80
C VAL A 6 -14.31 34.54 33.30
N LEU A 7 -14.50 35.78 32.81
CA LEU A 7 -14.32 36.10 31.39
C LEU A 7 -12.83 36.13 30.98
N LEU A 8 -11.93 36.47 31.90
CA LEU A 8 -10.48 36.49 31.64
C LEU A 8 -9.84 35.08 31.71
N ALA A 9 -10.46 34.14 32.43
CA ALA A 9 -9.98 32.75 32.51
C ALA A 9 -10.39 31.90 31.29
N VAL A 10 -11.46 32.27 30.59
CA VAL A 10 -11.88 31.61 29.33
C VAL A 10 -11.05 32.10 28.13
N LEU A 11 -10.46 33.30 28.21
CA LEU A 11 -9.64 33.88 27.12
C LEU A 11 -8.19 33.38 27.08
N VAL A 12 -7.72 32.59 28.06
CA VAL A 12 -6.31 32.16 28.18
C VAL A 12 -6.07 30.73 27.68
N VAL A 13 -7.10 30.02 27.18
CA VAL A 13 -6.96 28.67 26.58
C VAL A 13 -7.41 28.64 25.10
N ALA A 14 -7.62 29.80 24.47
CA ALA A 14 -7.63 29.89 23.02
C ALA A 14 -6.20 30.13 22.54
N GLY A 15 -5.33 29.13 22.70
CA GLY A 15 -4.12 29.10 21.88
C GLY A 15 -4.56 29.09 20.42
N PRO A 16 -3.90 29.83 19.51
CA PRO A 16 -4.13 29.61 18.09
C PRO A 16 -3.93 28.11 17.85
N ALA A 17 -4.95 27.43 17.34
CA ALA A 17 -4.76 26.12 16.77
C ALA A 17 -3.81 26.35 15.58
N LEU A 18 -2.50 26.22 15.83
CA LEU A 18 -1.52 26.22 14.77
C LEU A 18 -1.92 25.06 13.87
N ALA A 19 -2.22 25.37 12.61
CA ALA A 19 -2.55 24.35 11.62
C ALA A 19 -1.37 23.38 11.54
N ALA A 20 -1.55 22.21 12.16
CA ALA A 20 -0.56 21.16 12.17
C ALA A 20 -0.80 20.29 10.95
N VAL A 21 0.23 20.11 10.13
CA VAL A 21 0.22 19.13 9.04
C VAL A 21 0.83 17.85 9.60
N ARG A 22 0.05 16.77 9.64
CA ARG A 22 0.50 15.43 10.00
C ARG A 22 0.83 14.68 8.74
N ILE A 23 2.01 14.08 8.67
CA ILE A 23 2.34 13.09 7.64
C ILE A 23 2.21 11.71 8.24
N THR A 24 1.52 10.82 7.53
CA THR A 24 1.33 9.43 7.95
C THR A 24 1.98 8.50 6.94
N VAL A 25 2.46 7.37 7.43
CA VAL A 25 2.83 6.22 6.60
C VAL A 25 1.97 5.07 7.06
N GLU A 26 1.23 4.44 6.15
CA GLU A 26 0.44 3.24 6.44
C GLU A 26 0.94 2.07 5.61
N PRO A 27 1.13 0.87 6.19
CA PRO A 27 1.65 -0.27 5.47
C PRO A 27 0.50 -1.02 4.80
N ASP A 28 0.68 -1.40 3.55
CA ASP A 28 -0.31 -2.17 2.81
C ASP A 28 0.40 -3.22 1.93
N GLY A 29 0.62 -4.40 2.52
CA GLY A 29 1.42 -5.46 1.91
C GLY A 29 2.88 -5.02 1.68
N ASN A 30 3.36 -5.14 0.44
CA ASN A 30 4.70 -4.67 0.03
C ASN A 30 4.71 -3.17 -0.33
N THR A 31 3.66 -2.44 0.01
CA THR A 31 3.53 -1.02 -0.29
C THR A 31 3.44 -0.17 0.97
N ALA A 32 3.85 1.10 0.84
CA ALA A 32 3.70 2.12 1.87
C ALA A 32 2.83 3.24 1.33
N VAL A 33 1.69 3.49 1.95
CA VAL A 33 0.79 4.60 1.63
C VAL A 33 1.25 5.83 2.40
N ILE A 34 1.63 6.88 1.69
CA ILE A 34 2.01 8.17 2.27
C ILE A 34 0.77 9.04 2.30
N GLY A 35 0.30 9.37 3.49
CA GLY A 35 -0.87 10.19 3.74
C GLY A 35 -0.54 11.53 4.38
N TYR A 36 -1.52 12.42 4.40
CA TYR A 36 -1.46 13.67 5.14
C TYR A 36 -2.81 14.00 5.79
N GLU A 37 -2.75 14.84 6.82
CA GLU A 37 -3.90 15.50 7.44
C GLU A 37 -3.49 16.90 7.90
N THR A 38 -4.39 17.88 7.83
CA THR A 38 -4.21 19.23 8.39
C THR A 38 -5.38 19.61 9.28
N ASP A 39 -5.09 20.18 10.45
CA ASP A 39 -6.09 20.68 11.41
C ASP A 39 -6.53 22.12 11.12
N GLY A 40 -6.05 22.72 10.02
CA GLY A 40 -6.36 24.10 9.68
C GLY A 40 -6.20 24.38 8.20
N GLU A 41 -5.24 25.24 7.87
CA GLU A 41 -5.01 25.69 6.51
C GLU A 41 -4.63 24.55 5.56
N ARG A 42 -5.09 24.63 4.30
CA ARG A 42 -4.79 23.62 3.30
C ARG A 42 -3.34 23.70 2.86
N VAL A 43 -2.82 22.54 2.45
CA VAL A 43 -1.47 22.43 1.89
C VAL A 43 -1.52 22.74 0.40
N ARG A 44 -0.55 23.50 -0.08
CA ARG A 44 -0.32 23.78 -1.50
C ARG A 44 0.71 22.86 -2.12
N ALA A 45 1.76 22.55 -1.37
CA ALA A 45 2.83 21.72 -1.87
C ALA A 45 3.53 20.94 -0.76
N PHE A 46 4.08 19.79 -1.14
CA PHE A 46 4.93 18.93 -0.35
C PHE A 46 6.25 18.72 -1.08
N ALA A 47 7.35 18.81 -0.35
CA ALA A 47 8.66 18.33 -0.72
C ALA A 47 9.15 17.44 0.43
N LEU A 48 9.20 16.13 0.18
CA LEU A 48 9.46 15.11 1.20
C LEU A 48 10.59 14.19 0.75
N ASP A 49 11.49 13.90 1.68
CA ASP A 49 12.47 12.83 1.55
C ASP A 49 11.91 11.58 2.21
N ILE A 50 11.91 10.47 1.47
CA ILE A 50 11.39 9.19 1.93
C ILE A 50 12.49 8.16 1.80
N MET A 51 12.83 7.50 2.90
CA MET A 51 13.87 6.46 2.94
C MET A 51 13.33 5.14 3.48
N VAL A 52 13.97 4.05 3.05
CA VAL A 52 13.80 2.71 3.61
C VAL A 52 15.10 2.25 4.26
N ASP A 53 14.99 1.53 5.37
CA ASP A 53 16.16 0.96 6.07
C ASP A 53 16.66 -0.37 5.48
N ALA A 54 15.85 -1.00 4.63
CA ALA A 54 16.16 -2.24 3.92
C ALA A 54 15.67 -2.21 2.47
N GLY A 55 16.43 -2.85 1.57
CA GLY A 55 16.11 -2.92 0.15
C GLY A 55 16.03 -1.56 -0.55
N THR A 56 15.05 -1.42 -1.46
CA THR A 56 14.90 -0.27 -2.34
C THR A 56 13.43 0.06 -2.60
N ILE A 57 13.16 1.31 -2.96
CA ILE A 57 11.85 1.78 -3.42
C ILE A 57 11.81 1.58 -4.95
N VAL A 58 10.96 0.67 -5.43
CA VAL A 58 10.96 0.22 -6.84
C VAL A 58 9.83 0.84 -7.67
N GLY A 59 8.83 1.44 -7.03
CA GLY A 59 7.71 2.05 -7.73
C GLY A 59 6.98 3.09 -6.89
N ILE A 60 6.19 3.91 -7.58
CA ILE A 60 5.29 4.89 -6.98
C ILE A 60 3.97 4.90 -7.77
N SER A 61 2.84 4.95 -7.07
CA SER A 61 1.49 4.96 -7.64
C SER A 61 0.52 5.80 -6.79
N ASP A 62 -0.77 5.75 -7.11
CA ASP A 62 -1.87 6.37 -6.37
C ASP A 62 -1.73 7.90 -6.18
N PHE A 63 -1.12 8.54 -7.17
CA PHE A 63 -1.08 10.00 -7.30
C PHE A 63 -1.88 10.42 -8.54
N ILE A 64 -2.43 11.63 -8.51
CA ILE A 64 -3.09 12.23 -9.68
C ILE A 64 -2.06 12.97 -10.54
N ARG A 65 -2.41 13.30 -11.78
CA ARG A 65 -1.61 14.20 -12.63
C ARG A 65 -2.47 15.37 -13.08
N GLY A 66 -1.88 16.57 -13.08
CA GLY A 66 -2.53 17.80 -13.52
C GLY A 66 -3.15 18.62 -12.40
N GLU A 67 -4.01 19.55 -12.80
CA GLU A 67 -4.66 20.50 -11.90
C GLU A 67 -5.64 19.81 -10.95
N SER A 68 -5.77 20.38 -9.76
CA SER A 68 -6.76 19.94 -8.78
C SER A 68 -8.13 20.48 -9.20
N THR A 69 -9.12 19.61 -9.28
CA THR A 69 -10.48 19.94 -9.71
C THR A 69 -11.49 19.45 -8.68
N ALA A 70 -12.74 19.93 -8.75
CA ALA A 70 -13.80 19.45 -7.87
C ALA A 70 -14.08 17.94 -8.07
N GLU A 71 -13.92 17.43 -9.29
CA GLU A 71 -14.11 16.02 -9.62
C GLU A 71 -12.90 15.15 -9.24
N ASN A 72 -11.70 15.73 -9.24
CA ASN A 72 -10.46 15.03 -8.91
C ASN A 72 -9.50 15.94 -8.12
N PRO A 73 -9.78 16.20 -6.84
CA PRO A 73 -8.96 17.09 -6.02
C PRO A 73 -7.67 16.39 -5.60
N GLY A 74 -6.52 17.08 -5.66
CA GLY A 74 -5.25 16.50 -5.24
C GLY A 74 -4.01 17.27 -5.71
N TYR A 75 -2.86 16.60 -5.62
CA TYR A 75 -1.54 17.21 -5.88
C TYR A 75 -0.91 16.60 -7.13
N GLY A 76 -1.30 17.09 -8.30
CA GLY A 76 -0.86 16.55 -9.59
C GLY A 76 0.22 17.36 -10.32
N ILE A 77 0.76 18.40 -9.67
CA ILE A 77 1.88 19.20 -10.21
C ILE A 77 3.18 18.73 -9.55
N PHE A 78 4.18 18.34 -10.34
CA PHE A 78 5.45 17.81 -9.83
C PHE A 78 6.59 18.74 -10.27
N PRO A 79 6.92 19.79 -9.48
CA PRO A 79 7.85 20.84 -9.91
C PRO A 79 9.20 20.33 -10.40
N ALA A 80 9.80 19.34 -9.75
CA ALA A 80 11.06 18.71 -10.16
C ALA A 80 11.01 18.15 -11.57
N ASN A 81 9.86 17.64 -12.00
CA ASN A 81 9.68 16.98 -13.28
C ASN A 81 8.91 17.82 -14.29
N PHE A 82 8.37 18.97 -13.88
CA PHE A 82 7.49 19.79 -14.71
C PHE A 82 8.18 20.22 -16.00
N SER A 83 9.35 20.86 -15.92
CA SER A 83 10.08 21.32 -17.11
C SER A 83 10.68 20.21 -17.97
N ARG A 84 10.80 18.99 -17.42
CA ARG A 84 11.35 17.82 -18.14
C ARG A 84 10.31 17.16 -19.03
N TYR A 85 9.06 17.11 -18.58
CA TYR A 85 8.01 16.31 -19.23
C TYR A 85 6.82 17.15 -19.71
N ILE A 86 6.50 18.25 -19.02
CA ILE A 86 5.34 19.09 -19.35
C ILE A 86 5.74 20.22 -20.29
N THR A 87 5.01 20.37 -21.39
CA THR A 87 5.09 21.52 -22.29
C THR A 87 3.91 22.44 -22.03
N VAL A 88 4.20 23.71 -21.77
CA VAL A 88 3.20 24.77 -21.60
C VAL A 88 3.15 25.58 -22.89
N ASP A 89 1.95 25.81 -23.41
CA ASP A 89 1.75 26.75 -24.51
C ASP A 89 2.13 28.16 -24.05
N ALA A 90 3.07 28.79 -24.73
CA ALA A 90 3.61 30.07 -24.30
C ALA A 90 2.63 31.24 -24.50
N ASP A 91 1.65 31.10 -25.39
CA ASP A 91 0.67 32.14 -25.73
C ASP A 91 -0.56 32.05 -24.82
N THR A 92 -1.01 30.84 -24.48
CA THR A 92 -2.22 30.62 -23.67
C THR A 92 -1.92 30.25 -22.21
N GLY A 93 -0.75 29.68 -21.93
CA GLY A 93 -0.42 29.11 -20.63
C GLY A 93 -0.99 27.70 -20.42
N ASP A 94 -1.61 27.09 -21.43
CA ASP A 94 -2.26 25.79 -21.30
C ASP A 94 -1.27 24.63 -21.38
N VAL A 95 -1.59 23.54 -20.67
CA VAL A 95 -0.89 22.25 -20.79
C VAL A 95 -1.72 21.30 -21.65
N ALA A 96 -1.13 20.85 -22.75
CA ALA A 96 -1.83 19.99 -23.72
C ALA A 96 -2.11 18.57 -23.19
N ALA A 97 -1.23 18.04 -22.34
CA ALA A 97 -1.35 16.69 -21.78
C ALA A 97 -0.68 16.62 -20.40
N TRP A 98 -1.42 16.09 -19.43
CA TRP A 98 -0.94 15.83 -18.07
C TRP A 98 -0.61 14.35 -17.83
N ASP A 99 -1.14 13.45 -18.65
CA ASP A 99 -1.09 12.00 -18.53
C ASP A 99 0.20 11.38 -19.12
N ILE A 100 1.33 12.07 -18.96
CA ILE A 100 2.64 11.58 -19.38
C ILE A 100 3.14 10.56 -18.35
N ASN A 101 3.47 9.35 -18.79
CA ASN A 101 3.82 8.24 -17.88
C ASN A 101 5.03 8.56 -17.00
N GLU A 102 6.05 9.20 -17.57
CA GLU A 102 7.29 9.59 -16.91
C GLU A 102 7.15 10.82 -16.02
N TYR A 103 6.04 11.56 -16.14
CA TYR A 103 5.72 12.67 -15.24
C TYR A 103 5.21 12.11 -13.91
N THR A 104 6.15 11.95 -12.98
CA THR A 104 5.93 11.37 -11.65
C THR A 104 6.37 12.37 -10.56
N PRO A 105 5.94 12.21 -9.31
CA PRO A 105 6.37 13.08 -8.23
C PRO A 105 7.84 12.88 -7.81
N VAL A 106 8.52 11.80 -8.25
CA VAL A 106 9.89 11.49 -7.83
C VAL A 106 10.89 12.40 -8.54
N ALA A 107 11.59 13.24 -7.78
CA ALA A 107 12.62 14.12 -8.31
C ALA A 107 13.78 13.34 -8.94
N ASP A 108 14.39 13.93 -9.97
CA ASP A 108 15.59 13.38 -10.61
C ASP A 108 16.75 13.36 -9.60
N PRO A 109 17.49 12.25 -9.43
CA PRO A 109 18.60 12.16 -8.47
C PRO A 109 19.73 13.17 -8.72
N CYS A 110 19.81 13.75 -9.91
CA CYS A 110 20.76 14.80 -10.24
C CYS A 110 20.29 16.20 -9.81
N ASP A 111 19.04 16.35 -9.39
CA ASP A 111 18.52 17.63 -8.93
C ASP A 111 19.11 18.02 -7.55
N PRO A 112 19.42 19.29 -7.32
CA PRO A 112 19.95 19.75 -6.04
C PRO A 112 19.02 19.38 -4.87
N GLY A 113 19.56 18.66 -3.89
CA GLY A 113 18.81 18.25 -2.70
C GLY A 113 17.89 17.04 -2.90
N ALA A 114 17.91 16.38 -4.05
CA ALA A 114 17.19 15.12 -4.25
C ALA A 114 18.00 13.90 -3.72
N LEU A 115 17.28 12.87 -3.29
CA LEU A 115 17.82 11.55 -2.96
C LEU A 115 18.04 10.68 -4.23
N GLY A 116 18.40 9.41 -4.02
CA GLY A 116 18.87 8.50 -5.08
C GLY A 116 17.83 8.09 -6.14
N GLY A 117 16.55 8.35 -5.92
CA GLY A 117 15.47 8.02 -6.86
C GLY A 117 15.04 6.55 -6.81
N LEU A 118 14.12 6.17 -7.72
CA LEU A 118 13.62 4.79 -7.79
C LEU A 118 14.76 3.79 -8.04
N GLY A 119 14.64 2.61 -7.44
CA GLY A 119 15.70 1.59 -7.42
C GLY A 119 16.78 1.83 -6.36
N THR A 120 16.60 2.81 -5.48
CA THR A 120 17.51 3.08 -4.36
C THR A 120 16.78 3.05 -3.01
N ALA A 121 17.52 3.20 -1.91
CA ALA A 121 16.96 3.22 -0.57
C ALA A 121 16.27 4.54 -0.19
N GLY A 122 16.26 5.54 -1.07
CA GLY A 122 15.58 6.80 -0.77
C GLY A 122 15.22 7.63 -2.00
N ILE A 123 14.05 8.25 -1.94
CA ILE A 123 13.51 9.12 -2.97
C ILE A 123 13.16 10.49 -2.39
N THR A 124 13.23 11.51 -3.22
CA THR A 124 12.62 12.81 -2.93
C THR A 124 11.39 12.94 -3.78
N ILE A 125 10.26 13.30 -3.18
CA ILE A 125 9.03 13.60 -3.91
C ILE A 125 8.68 15.08 -3.81
N GLU A 126 8.14 15.63 -4.90
CA GLU A 126 7.52 16.94 -4.91
C GLU A 126 6.12 16.87 -5.50
N MET A 127 5.15 17.40 -4.77
CA MET A 127 3.75 17.36 -5.15
C MET A 127 3.09 18.69 -4.84
N GLY A 128 2.45 19.31 -5.82
CA GLY A 128 1.79 20.59 -5.72
C GLY A 128 0.36 20.54 -6.24
N ALA A 129 -0.50 21.39 -5.68
CA ALA A 129 -1.87 21.55 -6.11
C ALA A 129 -2.08 22.93 -6.74
N LEU A 130 -2.37 22.93 -8.04
CA LEU A 130 -2.83 24.12 -8.75
C LEU A 130 -4.36 24.10 -8.79
N TYR A 131 -4.98 25.14 -8.23
CA TYR A 131 -6.44 25.30 -8.21
C TYR A 131 -6.84 26.77 -8.09
N TYR A 132 -8.04 27.07 -8.60
CA TYR A 132 -8.67 28.39 -8.53
C TYR A 132 -10.10 28.27 -7.98
N PRO A 133 -10.59 29.22 -7.15
CA PRO A 133 -9.86 30.34 -6.52
C PRO A 133 -8.64 29.89 -5.70
N PRO A 134 -7.66 30.77 -5.45
CA PRO A 134 -6.40 30.39 -4.81
C PRO A 134 -6.46 30.41 -3.27
N ASP A 135 -7.64 30.20 -2.69
CA ASP A 135 -7.87 30.15 -1.25
C ASP A 135 -8.47 28.80 -0.81
N ASP A 136 -8.57 28.59 0.50
CA ASP A 136 -9.03 27.33 1.09
C ASP A 136 -10.52 27.03 0.90
N ASP A 137 -11.30 28.04 0.52
CA ASP A 137 -12.73 27.90 0.24
C ASP A 137 -12.99 27.43 -1.19
N SER A 138 -11.93 27.31 -2.00
CA SER A 138 -12.04 26.81 -3.37
C SER A 138 -12.62 25.38 -3.40
N PRO A 139 -13.64 25.13 -4.25
CA PRO A 139 -14.18 23.78 -4.43
C PRO A 139 -13.17 22.83 -5.07
N ASN A 140 -12.11 23.38 -5.68
CA ASN A 140 -11.03 22.65 -6.34
C ASN A 140 -9.85 22.38 -5.40
N ALA A 141 -9.85 22.90 -4.16
CA ALA A 141 -8.76 22.71 -3.23
C ALA A 141 -8.70 21.25 -2.72
N PRO A 142 -7.50 20.63 -2.62
CA PRO A 142 -7.34 19.30 -2.03
C PRO A 142 -7.92 19.24 -0.62
N PRO A 143 -8.57 18.14 -0.22
CA PRO A 143 -9.17 17.98 1.10
C PRO A 143 -8.17 18.19 2.24
N THR A 144 -8.65 18.32 3.48
CA THR A 144 -7.76 18.47 4.63
C THR A 144 -7.07 17.16 5.04
N SER A 145 -7.37 16.04 4.39
CA SER A 145 -6.65 14.79 4.53
C SER A 145 -6.76 13.94 3.28
N GLY A 146 -5.79 13.06 3.07
CA GLY A 146 -5.83 12.12 1.95
C GLY A 146 -4.50 11.41 1.71
N THR A 147 -4.49 10.62 0.66
CA THR A 147 -3.28 9.94 0.17
C THR A 147 -2.52 10.87 -0.77
N LEU A 148 -1.21 10.98 -0.57
CA LEU A 148 -0.29 11.64 -1.49
C LEU A 148 0.14 10.66 -2.58
N CYS A 149 0.69 9.52 -2.18
CA CYS A 149 1.13 8.46 -3.09
C CYS A 149 1.27 7.13 -2.35
N ARG A 150 1.46 6.06 -3.12
CA ARG A 150 1.82 4.73 -2.65
C ARG A 150 3.19 4.36 -3.19
N LEU A 151 4.06 3.83 -2.33
CA LEU A 151 5.38 3.33 -2.70
C LEU A 151 5.37 1.82 -2.79
N THR A 152 6.02 1.24 -3.79
CA THR A 152 6.30 -0.20 -3.86
C THR A 152 7.72 -0.45 -3.39
N LEU A 153 7.90 -1.37 -2.45
CA LEU A 153 9.20 -1.70 -1.87
C LEU A 153 9.70 -3.05 -2.40
N SER A 154 11.01 -3.21 -2.56
CA SER A 154 11.62 -4.48 -3.00
C SER A 154 11.63 -5.55 -1.91
N THR A 155 11.47 -5.14 -0.66
CA THR A 155 11.47 -5.99 0.53
C THR A 155 10.77 -5.22 1.65
N GLU A 156 10.39 -5.93 2.71
CA GLU A 156 9.95 -5.33 3.97
C GLU A 156 11.01 -4.39 4.52
N ALA A 157 10.58 -3.17 4.83
CA ALA A 157 11.43 -2.13 5.38
C ALA A 157 10.62 -1.16 6.25
N ASN A 158 11.33 -0.50 7.16
CA ASN A 158 10.82 0.67 7.84
C ASN A 158 10.95 1.88 6.92
N VAL A 159 9.82 2.53 6.68
CA VAL A 159 9.78 3.78 5.93
C VAL A 159 9.93 4.94 6.90
N THR A 160 10.80 5.88 6.55
CA THR A 160 10.98 7.15 7.25
C THR A 160 10.71 8.28 6.28
N VAL A 161 9.85 9.21 6.67
CA VAL A 161 9.62 10.46 5.91
C VAL A 161 10.21 11.63 6.68
N SER A 162 10.87 12.54 5.97
CA SER A 162 11.35 13.82 6.48
C SER A 162 11.02 14.94 5.51
N LEU A 163 10.95 16.17 6.02
CA LEU A 163 10.81 17.36 5.17
C LEU A 163 12.08 17.60 4.36
N ASN A 164 11.94 17.91 3.08
CA ASN A 164 13.03 18.40 2.27
C ASN A 164 13.03 19.93 2.25
N GLU A 165 13.64 20.53 3.28
CA GLU A 165 13.70 21.99 3.47
C GLU A 165 14.47 22.72 2.34
N VAL A 166 15.43 22.04 1.70
CA VAL A 166 16.16 22.59 0.55
C VAL A 166 15.21 22.85 -0.63
N ARG A 167 14.12 22.07 -0.70
CA ARG A 167 13.14 22.09 -1.77
C ARG A 167 11.78 22.64 -1.32
N GLY A 168 11.74 23.31 -0.16
CA GLY A 168 10.60 24.07 0.33
C GLY A 168 9.73 23.38 1.38
N GLY A 169 10.00 22.11 1.71
CA GLY A 169 9.26 21.37 2.72
C GLY A 169 7.75 21.35 2.44
N ILE A 170 6.94 21.72 3.42
CA ILE A 170 5.48 21.83 3.26
C ILE A 170 5.10 23.30 3.16
N VAL A 171 4.32 23.64 2.13
CA VAL A 171 3.85 25.00 1.86
C VAL A 171 2.34 25.04 2.04
N LEU A 172 1.85 25.92 2.91
CA LEU A 172 0.42 26.18 3.12
C LEU A 172 -0.15 27.11 2.04
N THR A 173 -1.48 27.30 2.00
CA THR A 173 -2.14 28.27 1.11
C THR A 173 -1.58 29.69 1.27
N ASP A 174 -1.33 30.12 2.49
CA ASP A 174 -0.58 31.32 2.84
C ASP A 174 0.91 30.95 2.97
N PRO A 175 1.73 31.27 1.96
CA PRO A 175 3.14 30.92 1.97
C PRO A 175 3.95 31.72 3.01
N THR A 176 3.33 32.70 3.68
CA THR A 176 3.98 33.48 4.74
C THR A 176 3.85 32.83 6.12
N VAL A 177 2.98 31.83 6.26
CA VAL A 177 2.79 31.06 7.49
C VAL A 177 3.60 29.76 7.40
N PRO A 178 4.56 29.52 8.31
CA PRO A 178 5.28 28.25 8.32
C PRO A 178 4.36 27.11 8.76
N ALA A 179 4.39 25.99 8.03
CA ALA A 179 3.69 24.78 8.44
C ALA A 179 4.30 24.23 9.74
N THR A 180 3.45 23.94 10.72
CA THR A 180 3.88 23.12 11.87
C THR A 180 3.67 21.66 11.49
N VAL A 181 4.74 20.88 11.43
CA VAL A 181 4.66 19.51 10.90
C VAL A 181 4.89 18.48 11.99
N ASP A 182 3.97 17.51 12.11
CA ASP A 182 4.13 16.33 12.95
C ASP A 182 4.51 15.12 12.10
N MET A 183 5.73 14.62 12.33
CA MET A 183 6.30 13.45 11.66
C MET A 183 6.28 12.20 12.55
N GLY A 184 5.65 12.26 13.73
CA GLY A 184 5.62 11.16 14.69
C GLY A 184 4.92 9.91 14.17
N GLN A 185 3.98 10.07 13.22
CA GLN A 185 3.29 8.98 12.52
C GLN A 185 4.02 8.52 11.25
N ALA A 186 5.09 9.20 10.84
CA ALA A 186 5.86 8.93 9.63
C ALA A 186 7.21 8.25 9.88
N SER A 187 7.49 7.90 11.14
CA SER A 187 8.74 7.30 11.57
C SER A 187 8.54 5.83 11.96
N ALA A 188 9.23 4.93 11.26
CA ALA A 188 9.36 3.52 11.61
C ALA A 188 8.04 2.73 11.59
N MET A 189 7.38 2.69 10.44
CA MET A 189 6.33 1.71 10.20
C MET A 189 6.87 0.58 9.30
N THR A 190 6.88 -0.63 9.85
CA THR A 190 7.29 -1.84 9.13
C THR A 190 6.22 -2.21 8.11
N THR A 191 6.58 -2.16 6.84
CA THR A 191 5.74 -2.65 5.74
C THR A 191 5.81 -4.17 5.71
N VAL A 192 4.93 -4.81 6.47
CA VAL A 192 4.87 -6.27 6.54
C VAL A 192 4.41 -6.77 5.18
N THR A 193 5.35 -7.35 4.41
CA THR A 193 4.99 -8.26 3.33
C THR A 193 4.03 -9.29 3.94
N MET A 194 2.85 -9.49 3.37
CA MET A 194 1.94 -10.59 3.73
C MET A 194 2.55 -11.95 3.35
N MET A 195 3.79 -12.23 3.76
CA MET A 195 4.56 -13.47 3.69
C MET A 195 5.64 -13.48 4.78
N SER A 196 5.27 -13.33 6.05
CA SER A 196 5.89 -14.12 7.14
C SER A 196 5.03 -14.10 8.39
N ALA A 197 5.08 -15.20 9.13
CA ALA A 197 4.15 -15.68 10.15
C ALA A 197 4.09 -14.85 11.47
N ALA A 198 4.06 -13.52 11.40
CA ALA A 198 4.02 -12.67 12.59
C ALA A 198 3.12 -11.43 12.44
N ALA A 199 1.91 -11.59 11.87
CA ALA A 199 0.84 -10.62 12.08
C ALA A 199 0.30 -10.78 13.51
N SER A 200 0.66 -9.84 14.38
CA SER A 200 0.12 -9.74 15.73
C SER A 200 -1.37 -9.37 15.69
N ASN A 201 -2.19 -10.31 16.19
CA ASN A 201 -3.55 -10.14 16.75
C ASN A 201 -4.76 -9.81 15.84
N VAL A 202 -4.66 -9.77 14.51
CA VAL A 202 -5.87 -9.75 13.67
C VAL A 202 -6.16 -11.15 13.13
N ASP A 203 -7.26 -11.74 13.60
CA ASP A 203 -7.75 -13.02 13.11
C ASP A 203 -8.40 -12.83 11.72
N LEU A 204 -7.64 -13.15 10.65
CA LEU A 204 -8.10 -13.08 9.27
C LEU A 204 -9.18 -14.12 8.94
N LEU A 205 -9.22 -15.22 9.68
CA LEU A 205 -10.36 -16.13 9.73
C LEU A 205 -11.11 -15.89 11.03
N ALA A 206 -12.43 -15.74 10.97
CA ALA A 206 -13.24 -15.62 12.18
C ALA A 206 -13.08 -16.86 13.08
N PRO A 207 -13.14 -16.75 14.42
CA PRO A 207 -13.12 -17.91 15.32
C PRO A 207 -14.22 -18.95 15.06
N SER A 208 -15.30 -18.56 14.38
CA SER A 208 -16.39 -19.45 13.93
C SER A 208 -16.12 -20.16 12.60
N HIS A 209 -15.00 -19.86 11.92
CA HIS A 209 -14.61 -20.49 10.67
C HIS A 209 -14.26 -21.97 10.92
N PRO A 210 -14.73 -22.93 10.10
CA PRO A 210 -14.49 -24.37 10.31
C PRO A 210 -13.00 -24.71 10.47
N ASP A 211 -12.14 -24.01 9.74
CA ASP A 211 -10.70 -24.25 9.74
C ASP A 211 -9.91 -23.34 10.69
N TYR A 212 -10.58 -22.54 11.54
CA TYR A 212 -9.90 -21.58 12.41
C TYR A 212 -8.86 -22.24 13.33
N ALA A 213 -9.21 -23.38 13.94
CA ALA A 213 -8.31 -24.08 14.85
C ALA A 213 -7.04 -24.58 14.12
N GLU A 214 -7.21 -25.08 12.90
CA GLU A 214 -6.10 -25.55 12.08
C GLU A 214 -5.23 -24.38 11.60
N TRP A 215 -5.86 -23.31 11.11
CA TRP A 215 -5.19 -22.07 10.72
C TRP A 215 -4.32 -21.51 11.84
N VAL A 216 -4.83 -21.49 13.08
CA VAL A 216 -4.04 -21.11 14.27
C VAL A 216 -2.88 -22.08 14.50
N ALA A 217 -3.11 -23.39 14.36
CA ALA A 217 -2.09 -24.41 14.60
C ALA A 217 -0.91 -24.32 13.62
N VAL A 218 -1.15 -23.90 12.38
CA VAL A 218 -0.10 -23.73 11.35
C VAL A 218 0.48 -22.31 11.29
N GLY A 219 0.19 -21.47 12.29
CA GLY A 219 0.83 -20.15 12.42
C GLY A 219 0.10 -19.01 11.72
N LYS A 220 -1.22 -19.12 11.53
CA LYS A 220 -2.10 -18.09 10.95
C LYS A 220 -1.63 -17.57 9.58
N PRO A 221 -1.37 -18.45 8.58
CA PRO A 221 -0.92 -18.01 7.26
C PRO A 221 -1.96 -17.11 6.59
N ALA A 222 -1.55 -15.92 6.15
CA ALA A 222 -2.44 -14.94 5.55
C ALA A 222 -3.14 -15.47 4.29
N CYS A 223 -2.44 -16.29 3.49
CA CYS A 223 -2.98 -16.86 2.26
C CYS A 223 -4.20 -17.76 2.46
N TRP A 224 -4.40 -18.36 3.65
CA TRP A 224 -5.63 -19.12 3.94
C TRP A 224 -6.88 -18.23 4.03
N ALA A 225 -6.70 -16.91 4.13
CA ALA A 225 -7.76 -15.93 4.10
C ALA A 225 -8.07 -15.40 2.68
N TYR A 226 -7.40 -15.90 1.63
CA TYR A 226 -7.82 -15.57 0.26
C TYR A 226 -9.21 -16.20 0.00
N PRO A 227 -10.13 -15.47 -0.66
CA PRO A 227 -11.50 -15.92 -0.88
C PRO A 227 -11.59 -17.30 -1.56
N ARG A 228 -10.59 -17.67 -2.38
CA ARG A 228 -10.58 -18.89 -3.19
C ARG A 228 -9.53 -19.92 -2.77
N GLN A 229 -8.83 -19.75 -1.64
CA GLN A 229 -7.69 -20.59 -1.29
C GLN A 229 -8.04 -22.08 -1.18
N CYS A 230 -9.16 -22.40 -0.54
CA CYS A 230 -9.68 -23.77 -0.45
C CYS A 230 -10.11 -24.38 -1.80
N HIS A 231 -10.05 -23.62 -2.90
CA HIS A 231 -10.31 -24.03 -4.27
C HIS A 231 -9.05 -24.06 -5.15
N GLY A 232 -7.85 -23.86 -4.58
CA GLY A 232 -6.58 -23.97 -5.31
C GLY A 232 -5.83 -22.67 -5.56
N ASP A 233 -6.31 -21.53 -5.03
CA ASP A 233 -5.68 -20.21 -5.15
C ASP A 233 -4.64 -20.01 -4.02
N ALA A 234 -3.36 -20.20 -4.34
CA ALA A 234 -2.26 -20.14 -3.38
C ALA A 234 -1.73 -18.72 -3.17
N ASP A 235 -1.84 -17.83 -4.16
CA ASP A 235 -1.18 -16.52 -4.14
C ASP A 235 -2.15 -15.32 -4.12
N GLY A 236 -3.44 -15.52 -4.36
CA GLY A 236 -4.49 -14.51 -4.36
C GLY A 236 -4.52 -13.64 -5.62
N VAL A 237 -3.73 -13.95 -6.65
CA VAL A 237 -3.49 -13.09 -7.81
C VAL A 237 -4.24 -13.59 -9.04
N ALA A 238 -4.95 -12.68 -9.72
CA ALA A 238 -5.58 -13.00 -10.98
C ALA A 238 -4.55 -13.04 -12.13
N GLU A 239 -4.54 -14.13 -12.88
CA GLU A 239 -3.76 -14.30 -14.12
C GLU A 239 -4.65 -14.15 -15.36
N GLY A 240 -4.07 -13.75 -16.49
CA GLY A 240 -4.77 -13.61 -17.78
C GLY A 240 -4.84 -12.16 -18.27
N ASN A 241 -5.84 -11.86 -19.10
CA ASN A 241 -6.04 -10.51 -19.64
C ASN A 241 -7.52 -10.26 -19.96
N ALA A 242 -7.84 -9.00 -20.30
CA ALA A 242 -9.21 -8.58 -20.61
C ALA A 242 -9.82 -9.31 -21.81
N ASP A 243 -9.02 -9.71 -22.80
CA ASP A 243 -9.50 -10.34 -24.05
C ASP A 243 -9.86 -11.81 -23.88
N THR A 244 -9.17 -12.52 -22.98
CA THR A 244 -9.28 -13.98 -22.80
C THR A 244 -9.83 -14.37 -21.42
N GLY A 245 -10.12 -13.38 -20.58
CA GLY A 245 -10.60 -13.55 -19.22
C GLY A 245 -9.49 -13.85 -18.21
N PHE A 246 -9.72 -13.38 -17.00
CA PHE A 246 -8.88 -13.64 -15.84
C PHE A 246 -9.26 -14.96 -15.15
N TYR A 247 -8.32 -15.58 -14.43
CA TYR A 247 -8.51 -16.75 -13.57
C TYR A 247 -7.59 -16.63 -12.34
N TYR A 248 -7.98 -17.24 -11.23
CA TYR A 248 -7.23 -17.21 -9.96
C TYR A 248 -6.52 -18.53 -9.62
N VAL A 249 -6.72 -19.58 -10.41
CA VAL A 249 -6.10 -20.89 -10.18
C VAL A 249 -5.40 -21.32 -11.45
N GLY A 250 -4.08 -21.34 -11.42
CA GLY A 250 -3.27 -21.47 -12.63
C GLY A 250 -1.80 -21.84 -12.39
N PRO A 251 -0.94 -21.58 -13.40
CA PRO A 251 0.46 -21.94 -13.34
C PRO A 251 1.21 -21.44 -12.11
N GLN A 252 0.87 -20.26 -11.57
CA GLN A 252 1.53 -19.75 -10.37
C GLN A 252 1.19 -20.60 -9.13
N ASP A 253 -0.08 -20.94 -8.93
CA ASP A 253 -0.51 -21.81 -7.83
C ASP A 253 0.08 -23.21 -7.93
N LEU A 254 0.18 -23.73 -9.16
CA LEU A 254 0.82 -25.01 -9.42
C LEU A 254 2.30 -24.99 -9.01
N ASN A 255 3.01 -23.89 -9.24
CA ASN A 255 4.41 -23.76 -8.82
C ASN A 255 4.53 -23.82 -7.29
N VAL A 256 3.62 -23.17 -6.55
CA VAL A 256 3.58 -23.23 -5.08
C VAL A 256 3.29 -24.65 -4.61
N LEU A 257 2.31 -25.33 -5.21
CA LEU A 257 1.99 -26.73 -4.90
C LEU A 257 3.17 -27.66 -5.18
N VAL A 258 3.86 -27.50 -6.31
CA VAL A 258 5.03 -28.32 -6.67
C VAL A 258 6.18 -28.10 -5.70
N ALA A 259 6.43 -26.86 -5.27
CA ALA A 259 7.47 -26.55 -4.29
C ALA A 259 7.19 -27.17 -2.91
N ALA A 260 5.91 -27.24 -2.53
CA ALA A 260 5.46 -27.81 -1.25
C ALA A 260 5.20 -29.33 -1.29
N TRP A 261 5.24 -29.94 -2.48
CA TRP A 261 4.74 -31.29 -2.71
C TRP A 261 5.38 -32.33 -1.79
N GLN A 262 4.57 -32.92 -0.92
CA GLN A 262 4.96 -33.97 0.01
C GLN A 262 6.20 -33.63 0.85
N VAL A 263 6.42 -32.35 1.13
CA VAL A 263 7.46 -31.92 2.06
C VAL A 263 7.08 -32.42 3.45
N LYS A 264 7.91 -33.34 3.96
CA LYS A 264 7.63 -34.04 5.20
C LYS A 264 7.94 -33.16 6.40
N GLU A 265 7.07 -33.24 7.39
CA GLU A 265 7.28 -32.63 8.70
C GLU A 265 8.43 -33.31 9.46
N PRO A 266 9.11 -32.59 10.37
CA PRO A 266 10.06 -33.19 11.28
C PRO A 266 9.44 -34.37 12.05
N PRO A 267 10.20 -35.46 12.28
CA PRO A 267 11.62 -35.63 11.98
C PRO A 267 11.94 -36.18 10.58
N PHE A 268 10.94 -36.42 9.71
CA PHE A 268 11.14 -37.11 8.43
C PHE A 268 11.50 -36.18 7.27
N GLY A 269 11.45 -34.87 7.50
CA GLY A 269 11.86 -33.85 6.55
C GLY A 269 12.00 -32.48 7.23
N PRO A 270 12.24 -31.42 6.43
CA PRO A 270 12.48 -30.08 6.94
C PRO A 270 11.20 -29.34 7.37
N GLY A 271 10.01 -29.91 7.09
CA GLY A 271 8.71 -29.31 7.38
C GLY A 271 8.26 -28.29 6.36
N ILE A 272 6.94 -28.10 6.26
CA ILE A 272 6.34 -27.18 5.29
C ILE A 272 6.80 -25.74 5.48
N ALA A 273 7.13 -25.35 6.72
CA ALA A 273 7.65 -24.03 7.06
C ALA A 273 9.03 -23.73 6.46
N SER A 274 9.74 -24.74 5.95
CA SER A 274 11.00 -24.56 5.23
C SER A 274 10.82 -24.13 3.77
N ILE A 275 9.61 -24.23 3.24
CA ILE A 275 9.26 -23.81 1.89
C ILE A 275 8.59 -22.45 1.97
N GLU A 276 9.18 -21.46 1.30
CA GLU A 276 8.57 -20.15 1.16
C GLU A 276 7.17 -20.31 0.57
N ASN A 277 6.16 -19.86 1.32
CA ASN A 277 4.74 -19.94 0.95
C ASN A 277 4.18 -21.36 0.77
N GLY A 278 4.92 -22.39 1.16
CA GLY A 278 4.49 -23.78 0.93
C GLY A 278 3.16 -24.11 1.59
N ILE A 279 2.89 -23.53 2.77
CA ILE A 279 1.62 -23.72 3.50
C ILE A 279 0.40 -23.13 2.75
N CYS A 280 0.62 -22.25 1.77
CA CYS A 280 -0.48 -21.68 0.98
C CYS A 280 -1.07 -22.69 -0.02
N ALA A 281 -0.28 -23.71 -0.40
CA ALA A 281 -0.76 -24.82 -1.24
C ALA A 281 -1.50 -25.93 -0.46
N ASP A 282 -1.68 -25.78 0.86
CA ASP A 282 -2.54 -26.65 1.67
C ASP A 282 -4.00 -26.20 1.53
N PHE A 283 -4.57 -26.46 0.36
CA PHE A 283 -5.94 -26.09 -0.04
C PHE A 283 -6.97 -26.96 0.67
N ALA A 284 -6.66 -28.23 0.88
CA ALA A 284 -7.52 -29.19 1.56
C ALA A 284 -7.51 -29.02 3.08
N ARG A 285 -6.48 -28.36 3.63
CA ARG A 285 -6.27 -28.10 5.06
C ARG A 285 -6.16 -29.39 5.86
N ASP A 286 -5.73 -30.47 5.22
CA ASP A 286 -5.60 -31.78 5.83
C ASP A 286 -4.14 -32.23 5.91
N LYS A 287 -3.93 -33.36 6.59
CA LYS A 287 -2.61 -33.92 6.85
C LYS A 287 -2.59 -35.33 6.29
N GLU A 288 -1.74 -35.54 5.30
CA GLU A 288 -1.55 -36.81 4.63
C GLU A 288 -0.29 -37.53 5.16
N GLY A 289 -0.18 -38.83 4.86
CA GLY A 289 0.93 -39.68 5.30
C GLY A 289 0.64 -40.47 6.58
N ASN A 290 1.70 -40.95 7.25
CA ASN A 290 1.58 -41.74 8.48
C ASN A 290 2.86 -41.69 9.33
N GLU A 291 2.78 -42.18 10.56
CA GLU A 291 3.90 -42.18 11.53
C GLU A 291 5.15 -42.89 11.03
N ALA A 292 5.02 -43.90 10.17
CA ALA A 292 6.16 -44.68 9.68
C ALA A 292 6.93 -43.97 8.54
N THR A 293 6.24 -43.15 7.75
CA THR A 293 6.79 -42.54 6.53
C THR A 293 6.92 -41.02 6.60
N GLY A 294 6.42 -40.42 7.68
CA GLY A 294 6.31 -38.99 7.85
C GLY A 294 4.96 -38.48 7.35
N PHE A 295 4.52 -37.40 7.96
CA PHE A 295 3.35 -36.66 7.51
C PHE A 295 3.74 -35.46 6.67
N TYR A 296 2.85 -35.04 5.79
CA TYR A 296 2.96 -33.84 4.96
C TYR A 296 1.59 -33.19 4.84
N ARG A 297 1.56 -31.93 4.43
CA ARG A 297 0.32 -31.17 4.23
C ARG A 297 -0.11 -31.13 2.78
N VAL A 298 0.82 -30.78 1.90
CA VAL A 298 0.52 -30.61 0.48
C VAL A 298 0.69 -31.92 -0.28
N GLY A 299 -0.41 -32.43 -0.84
CA GLY A 299 -0.40 -33.68 -1.58
C GLY A 299 -1.59 -33.88 -2.51
N MET A 300 -2.12 -35.10 -2.52
CA MET A 300 -3.09 -35.51 -3.53
C MET A 300 -4.43 -34.83 -3.34
N THR A 301 -4.83 -34.58 -2.10
CA THR A 301 -6.05 -33.84 -1.78
C THR A 301 -5.99 -32.41 -2.31
N ASP A 302 -4.85 -31.72 -2.16
CA ASP A 302 -4.61 -30.38 -2.69
C ASP A 302 -4.54 -30.34 -4.21
N LEU A 303 -3.85 -31.31 -4.83
CA LEU A 303 -3.81 -31.39 -6.29
C LEU A 303 -5.21 -31.53 -6.87
N ASN A 304 -6.07 -32.33 -6.25
CA ASN A 304 -7.46 -32.46 -6.68
C ASN A 304 -8.25 -31.14 -6.52
N ARG A 305 -7.96 -30.33 -5.50
CA ARG A 305 -8.56 -28.98 -5.33
C ARG A 305 -8.12 -28.03 -6.44
N LEU A 306 -6.82 -27.94 -6.68
CA LEU A 306 -6.25 -27.11 -7.74
C LEU A 306 -6.79 -27.49 -9.12
N VAL A 307 -6.83 -28.78 -9.43
CA VAL A 307 -7.34 -29.27 -10.72
C VAL A 307 -8.83 -28.97 -10.90
N ALA A 308 -9.63 -29.00 -9.84
CA ALA A 308 -11.08 -28.73 -9.92
C ALA A 308 -11.40 -27.28 -10.35
N SER A 309 -10.49 -26.34 -10.08
CA SER A 309 -10.67 -24.91 -10.41
C SER A 309 -9.71 -24.42 -11.50
N TRP A 310 -8.94 -25.34 -12.10
CA TRP A 310 -7.86 -25.00 -13.03
C TRP A 310 -8.33 -24.15 -14.21
N LEU A 311 -7.78 -22.93 -14.31
CA LEU A 311 -8.05 -21.96 -15.36
C LEU A 311 -9.55 -21.64 -15.53
N VAL A 312 -10.37 -21.82 -14.49
CA VAL A 312 -11.78 -21.39 -14.50
C VAL A 312 -11.80 -19.87 -14.61
N LYS A 313 -12.34 -19.38 -15.73
CA LYS A 313 -12.39 -17.96 -16.03
C LYS A 313 -13.42 -17.24 -15.16
N GLU A 314 -13.08 -16.04 -14.70
CA GLU A 314 -13.99 -15.13 -14.03
C GLU A 314 -14.97 -14.50 -15.04
N PRO A 315 -16.13 -13.99 -14.59
CA PRO A 315 -17.03 -13.22 -15.42
C PRO A 315 -16.32 -12.02 -16.11
N PRO A 316 -16.70 -11.67 -17.36
CA PRO A 316 -17.77 -12.27 -18.17
C PRO A 316 -17.35 -13.52 -18.96
N HIS A 317 -16.09 -13.94 -18.88
CA HIS A 317 -15.53 -15.00 -19.73
C HIS A 317 -15.75 -16.41 -19.18
N GLY A 318 -16.20 -16.53 -17.94
CA GLY A 318 -16.59 -17.79 -17.33
C GLY A 318 -17.41 -17.62 -16.05
N PRO A 319 -17.70 -18.73 -15.36
CA PRO A 319 -18.54 -18.73 -14.16
C PRO A 319 -17.82 -18.21 -12.91
N GLY A 320 -16.49 -18.11 -12.94
CA GLY A 320 -15.63 -17.79 -11.79
C GLY A 320 -15.52 -18.92 -10.77
N VAL A 321 -14.48 -18.81 -9.93
CA VAL A 321 -14.30 -19.65 -8.74
C VAL A 321 -14.96 -18.97 -7.55
N ARG A 322 -15.69 -19.73 -6.73
CA ARG A 322 -16.42 -19.18 -5.58
C ARG A 322 -15.45 -18.66 -4.52
N GLY A 323 -15.70 -17.44 -4.04
CA GLY A 323 -14.95 -16.80 -2.96
C GLY A 323 -15.46 -17.16 -1.56
N ASP A 324 -15.63 -18.45 -1.24
CA ASP A 324 -16.27 -18.91 0.01
C ASP A 324 -15.31 -19.60 1.01
N CYS A 325 -13.99 -19.39 0.88
CA CYS A 325 -12.98 -20.01 1.74
C CYS A 325 -12.72 -19.30 3.07
N GLY A 326 -13.41 -18.17 3.33
CA GLY A 326 -13.56 -17.65 4.70
C GLY A 326 -12.86 -16.35 5.07
N GLY A 327 -12.12 -15.70 4.15
CA GLY A 327 -11.51 -14.39 4.37
C GLY A 327 -11.80 -13.39 3.24
N SER A 328 -11.44 -12.12 3.47
CA SER A 328 -11.62 -11.02 2.50
C SER A 328 -10.29 -10.50 1.96
N LEU A 329 -9.21 -11.25 2.15
CA LEU A 329 -7.89 -10.81 1.73
C LEU A 329 -7.80 -10.87 0.20
N ALA A 330 -7.70 -9.72 -0.43
CA ALA A 330 -7.39 -9.62 -1.86
C ALA A 330 -5.92 -9.16 -2.00
N ARG A 331 -5.23 -9.69 -3.00
CA ARG A 331 -3.97 -9.13 -3.49
C ARG A 331 -4.19 -8.35 -4.77
#